data_AF-A0A5M6CL90-F1
#
_entry.id   AF-A0A5M6CL90-F1
#
_cell.length_a   1.000
_cell.length_b   1.000
_cell.length_c   1.000
_cell.angle_alpha   90.00
_cell.angle_beta   90.00
_cell.angle_gamma   90.00
#
_symmetry.space_group_name_H-M   'P 1'
#
loop_
_entity.id
_entity.type
_entity.pdbx_description
1 polymer ?
#
loop_
_entity_poly.entity_id
_entity_poly.type
_entity_poly.pdbx_seq_one_letter_code
_entity_poly.pdbx_strand_id
1 'polypeptide(L)'
;MQLYNTLSAEQRAQLIEEAGQNRITLSFYQYAKIQDPQQFRNDLFLAWSKLDALGRTYVAHEGINAQMSVPAENLEAFRETLEAYDFMKGIRLNVAVEQDDLSFLKLTVKVRNKIVADGLDDATFDVTNKGIHLNAKEFNEMLNDPDVVLVDFRNHYESEVGHFTGAITPDVDTFRESLPIINEQLQDHKQNKKLLMYCTGGIRCEKASAYFKHQGFENVFQLEGGIIEYTRQVKAEGLESKFIGKNFVFDHRLGERITDDIIANCHQCGKPCDTHVNCANEGCHLLFIQCDECHEQMHGCCSNECLDIIQLPIEEQKVIRKGLQKGNLIFKKGKSDALKFKKERNVFEEVIPVKVAIVTEIRKKKHERKILVGHGAHYFTKASVAQFTITNSELKAGDEVLIAGPSTGEERFVLEAFKVNGKDAETAKADDKITFAVPFRIRLSDKLYLIKKEN
;
A
#
# COMPACT_ATOMS: atom_id res chain seq x y z
N MET A 1 -27.86 20.70 -2.66
CA MET A 1 -26.80 20.21 -1.75
C MET A 1 -25.67 19.67 -2.60
N GLN A 2 -24.43 20.08 -2.36
CA GLN A 2 -23.29 19.75 -3.23
C GLN A 2 -22.86 18.29 -3.01
N LEU A 3 -22.82 17.49 -4.08
CA LEU A 3 -22.56 16.05 -4.05
C LEU A 3 -21.31 15.64 -4.86
N TYR A 4 -20.43 16.61 -5.13
CA TYR A 4 -19.21 16.47 -5.92
C TYR A 4 -18.07 17.33 -5.35
N ASN A 5 -16.83 16.91 -5.63
CA ASN A 5 -15.64 17.65 -5.25
C ASN A 5 -15.42 18.84 -6.20
N THR A 6 -15.02 19.98 -5.66
CA THR A 6 -14.67 21.20 -6.44
C THR A 6 -13.17 21.43 -6.55
N LEU A 7 -12.37 20.80 -5.69
CA LEU A 7 -10.92 20.98 -5.64
C LEU A 7 -10.19 20.09 -6.65
N SER A 8 -9.16 20.65 -7.27
CA SER A 8 -8.15 19.85 -8.00
C SER A 8 -7.35 18.97 -7.03
N ALA A 9 -6.62 17.99 -7.56
CA ALA A 9 -5.75 17.15 -6.75
C ALA A 9 -4.62 17.98 -6.10
N GLU A 10 -4.02 18.89 -6.86
CA GLU A 10 -2.97 19.82 -6.39
C GLU A 10 -3.48 20.74 -5.28
N GLN A 11 -4.66 21.36 -5.48
CA GLN A 11 -5.28 22.21 -4.45
C GLN A 11 -5.57 21.43 -3.17
N ARG A 12 -6.04 20.18 -3.29
CA ARG A 12 -6.27 19.35 -2.11
C ARG A 12 -4.96 19.01 -1.40
N ALA A 13 -3.92 18.62 -2.13
CA ALA A 13 -2.62 18.26 -1.55
C ALA A 13 -2.06 19.44 -0.74
N GLN A 14 -2.07 20.64 -1.31
CA GLN A 14 -1.66 21.85 -0.61
C GLN A 14 -2.45 22.10 0.67
N LEU A 15 -3.78 21.95 0.64
CA LEU A 15 -4.61 22.14 1.85
C LEU A 15 -4.32 21.10 2.94
N ILE A 16 -4.01 19.85 2.56
CA ILE A 16 -3.64 18.80 3.51
C ILE A 16 -2.29 19.15 4.17
N GLU A 17 -1.31 19.58 3.39
CA GLU A 17 0.00 20.01 3.89
C GLU A 17 -0.10 21.24 4.80
N GLU A 18 -0.90 22.25 4.41
CA GLU A 18 -1.15 23.45 5.20
C GLU A 18 -1.87 23.16 6.52
N ALA A 19 -2.79 22.19 6.53
CA ALA A 19 -3.45 21.75 7.75
C ALA A 19 -2.49 21.06 8.73
N GLY A 20 -1.45 20.39 8.22
CA GLY A 20 -0.45 19.69 9.04
C GLY A 20 -1.03 18.60 9.95
N GLN A 21 -2.22 18.10 9.61
CA GLN A 21 -2.94 17.10 10.40
C GLN A 21 -2.57 15.70 9.94
N ASN A 22 -2.22 14.83 10.90
CA ASN A 22 -2.05 13.41 10.63
C ASN A 22 -3.38 12.78 10.20
N ARG A 23 -3.34 11.95 9.18
CA ARG A 23 -4.51 11.22 8.68
C ARG A 23 -4.33 9.71 8.87
N ILE A 24 -5.45 9.03 9.13
CA ILE A 24 -5.51 7.59 9.27
C ILE A 24 -6.13 6.99 8.02
N THR A 25 -5.32 6.23 7.29
CA THR A 25 -5.75 5.40 6.17
C THR A 25 -6.30 4.08 6.69
N LEU A 26 -7.51 3.75 6.23
CA LEU A 26 -8.25 2.58 6.66
C LEU A 26 -9.12 2.05 5.52
N SER A 27 -9.53 0.79 5.64
CA SER A 27 -10.52 0.20 4.76
C SER A 27 -11.54 -0.62 5.53
N PHE A 28 -12.71 -0.81 4.94
CA PHE A 28 -13.74 -1.68 5.48
C PHE A 28 -14.69 -2.09 4.37
N TYR A 29 -15.41 -3.19 4.59
CA TYR A 29 -16.51 -3.60 3.74
C TYR A 29 -17.59 -4.23 4.61
N GLN A 30 -18.82 -4.22 4.11
CA GLN A 30 -19.89 -4.96 4.73
C GLN A 30 -20.92 -5.36 3.69
N TYR A 31 -21.28 -6.65 3.68
CA TYR A 31 -22.36 -7.16 2.86
C TYR A 31 -23.69 -6.97 3.60
N ALA A 32 -24.62 -6.28 2.97
CA ALA A 32 -25.96 -6.02 3.51
C ALA A 32 -26.92 -5.70 2.36
N LYS A 33 -28.22 -5.99 2.55
CA LYS A 33 -29.24 -5.62 1.56
C LYS A 33 -29.56 -4.14 1.69
N ILE A 34 -28.99 -3.33 0.81
CA ILE A 34 -29.24 -1.89 0.74
C ILE A 34 -30.37 -1.64 -0.26
N GLN A 35 -31.49 -1.10 0.23
CA GLN A 35 -32.68 -0.88 -0.61
C GLN A 35 -32.47 0.24 -1.64
N ASP A 36 -31.94 1.39 -1.19
CA ASP A 36 -31.64 2.54 -2.05
C ASP A 36 -30.15 2.91 -1.97
N PRO A 37 -29.29 2.30 -2.82
CA PRO A 37 -27.88 2.63 -2.92
C PRO A 37 -27.62 4.10 -3.27
N GLN A 38 -28.53 4.75 -4.00
CA GLN A 38 -28.33 6.12 -4.47
C GLN A 38 -28.55 7.11 -3.32
N GLN A 39 -29.59 6.91 -2.51
CA GLN A 39 -29.82 7.69 -1.30
C GLN A 39 -28.70 7.45 -0.29
N PHE A 40 -28.35 6.19 -0.02
CA PHE A 40 -27.27 5.87 0.92
C PHE A 40 -25.93 6.49 0.49
N ARG A 41 -25.58 6.43 -0.81
CA ARG A 41 -24.40 7.12 -1.36
C ARG A 41 -24.42 8.63 -1.08
N ASN A 42 -25.58 9.27 -1.21
CA ASN A 42 -25.70 10.72 -1.00
C ASN A 42 -25.50 11.07 0.47
N ASP A 43 -26.12 10.31 1.37
CA ASP A 43 -26.01 10.52 2.82
C ASP A 43 -24.57 10.35 3.31
N LEU A 44 -23.89 9.30 2.87
CA LEU A 44 -22.47 9.09 3.17
C LEU A 44 -21.60 10.23 2.65
N PHE A 45 -21.81 10.66 1.40
CA PHE A 45 -21.02 11.75 0.82
C PHE A 45 -21.13 13.03 1.65
N LEU A 46 -22.34 13.37 2.13
CA LEU A 46 -22.58 14.57 2.91
C LEU A 46 -22.01 14.48 4.32
N ALA A 47 -22.15 13.33 4.96
CA ALA A 47 -21.61 13.09 6.30
C ALA A 47 -20.07 13.16 6.27
N TRP A 48 -19.44 12.43 5.35
CA TRP A 48 -17.99 12.31 5.26
C TRP A 48 -17.31 13.56 4.71
N SER A 49 -17.99 14.32 3.83
CA SER A 49 -17.48 15.62 3.36
C SER A 49 -17.33 16.64 4.50
N LYS A 50 -18.16 16.58 5.54
CA LYS A 50 -18.06 17.48 6.72
C LYS A 50 -16.89 17.12 7.63
N LEU A 51 -16.44 15.87 7.59
CA LEU A 51 -15.35 15.34 8.42
C LEU A 51 -13.99 15.42 7.71
N ASP A 52 -13.96 16.04 6.53
CA ASP A 52 -12.83 15.99 5.60
C ASP A 52 -12.32 14.56 5.33
N ALA A 53 -13.21 13.56 5.37
CA ALA A 53 -12.87 12.20 5.04
C ALA A 53 -12.73 12.06 3.51
N LEU A 54 -11.57 11.57 3.08
CA LEU A 54 -11.23 11.36 1.67
C LEU A 54 -11.15 9.86 1.41
N GLY A 55 -11.33 9.43 0.16
CA GLY A 55 -11.35 8.01 -0.12
C GLY A 55 -12.15 7.62 -1.34
N ARG A 56 -12.20 6.32 -1.55
CA ARG A 56 -13.02 5.67 -2.57
C ARG A 56 -13.94 4.67 -1.92
N THR A 57 -15.23 4.86 -2.14
CA THR A 57 -16.29 4.00 -1.62
C THR A 57 -17.20 3.56 -2.75
N TYR A 58 -17.46 2.26 -2.79
CA TYR A 58 -18.47 1.65 -3.63
C TYR A 58 -19.66 1.24 -2.78
N VAL A 59 -20.84 1.60 -3.25
CA VAL A 59 -22.11 1.21 -2.67
C VAL A 59 -22.86 0.43 -3.74
N ALA A 60 -23.45 -0.70 -3.37
CA ALA A 60 -24.32 -1.49 -4.21
C ALA A 60 -25.51 -2.00 -3.39
N HIS A 61 -26.49 -2.61 -4.05
CA HIS A 61 -27.57 -3.28 -3.33
C HIS A 61 -27.08 -4.39 -2.38
N GLU A 62 -25.91 -4.95 -2.66
CA GLU A 62 -25.28 -6.00 -1.85
C GLU A 62 -24.40 -5.48 -0.70
N GLY A 63 -24.18 -4.16 -0.57
CA GLY A 63 -23.43 -3.62 0.56
C GLY A 63 -22.54 -2.41 0.24
N ILE A 64 -21.46 -2.28 1.01
CA ILE A 64 -20.48 -1.20 0.94
C ILE A 64 -19.05 -1.74 0.96
N ASN A 65 -18.15 -1.08 0.23
CA ASN A 65 -16.71 -1.29 0.27
C ASN A 65 -16.01 0.07 0.21
N ALA A 66 -15.18 0.37 1.19
CA ALA A 66 -14.57 1.68 1.37
C ALA A 66 -13.07 1.57 1.66
N GLN A 67 -12.31 2.46 1.04
CA GLN A 67 -10.92 2.75 1.34
C GLN A 67 -10.83 4.25 1.58
N MET A 68 -10.40 4.65 2.77
CA MET A 68 -10.56 6.01 3.28
C MET A 68 -9.26 6.50 3.90
N SER A 69 -9.06 7.81 3.90
CA SER A 69 -8.09 8.55 4.69
C SER A 69 -8.86 9.63 5.45
N VAL A 70 -8.84 9.58 6.78
CA VAL A 70 -9.63 10.44 7.66
C VAL A 70 -8.67 11.22 8.57
N PRO A 71 -8.85 12.53 8.81
CA PRO A 71 -8.08 13.23 9.83
C PRO A 71 -8.17 12.51 11.17
N ALA A 72 -7.05 12.33 11.87
CA ALA A 72 -7.03 11.55 13.11
C ALA A 72 -8.00 12.09 14.17
N GLU A 73 -8.17 13.41 14.25
CA GLU A 73 -9.12 14.09 15.15
C GLU A 73 -10.60 13.78 14.83
N ASN A 74 -10.92 13.46 13.57
CA ASN A 74 -12.28 13.18 13.12
C ASN A 74 -12.58 11.67 13.08
N LEU A 75 -11.64 10.80 13.49
CA LEU A 75 -11.80 9.36 13.37
C LEU A 75 -13.01 8.83 14.16
N GLU A 76 -13.23 9.32 15.38
CA GLU A 76 -14.36 8.87 16.20
C GLU A 76 -15.69 9.40 15.66
N ALA A 77 -15.75 10.67 15.25
CA ALA A 77 -16.93 11.22 14.57
C ALA A 77 -17.22 10.45 13.27
N PHE A 78 -16.19 10.02 12.54
CA PHE A 78 -16.33 9.16 11.37
C PHE A 78 -16.91 7.79 11.74
N ARG A 79 -16.43 7.14 12.82
CA ARG A 79 -17.00 5.89 13.33
C ARG A 79 -18.47 6.02 13.68
N GLU A 80 -18.87 7.11 14.35
CA GLU A 80 -20.27 7.37 14.68
C GLU A 80 -21.16 7.42 13.44
N THR A 81 -20.66 7.92 12.30
CA THR A 81 -21.42 7.88 11.03
C THR A 81 -21.69 6.46 10.53
N LEU A 82 -20.83 5.49 10.87
CA LEU A 82 -21.01 4.08 10.52
C LEU A 82 -22.01 3.42 11.47
N GLU A 83 -21.89 3.69 12.77
CA GLU A 83 -22.78 3.17 13.81
C GLU A 83 -24.25 3.59 13.63
N ALA A 84 -24.50 4.68 12.88
CA ALA A 84 -25.84 5.14 12.53
C ALA A 84 -26.66 4.12 11.71
N TYR A 85 -26.00 3.14 11.08
CA TYR A 85 -26.64 2.11 10.27
C TYR A 85 -26.50 0.75 10.95
N ASP A 86 -27.63 0.06 11.21
CA ASP A 86 -27.64 -1.20 11.96
C ASP A 86 -26.68 -2.26 11.40
N PHE A 87 -26.56 -2.36 10.07
CA PHE A 87 -25.68 -3.34 9.43
C PHE A 87 -24.18 -2.99 9.52
N MET A 88 -23.82 -1.75 9.85
CA MET A 88 -22.44 -1.28 10.00
C MET A 88 -22.01 -1.09 11.46
N LYS A 89 -22.89 -1.36 12.43
CA LYS A 89 -22.52 -1.29 13.85
C LYS A 89 -21.39 -2.26 14.19
N GLY A 90 -20.36 -1.77 14.88
CA GLY A 90 -19.19 -2.56 15.25
C GLY A 90 -18.34 -3.05 14.08
N ILE A 91 -18.46 -2.41 12.91
CA ILE A 91 -17.69 -2.81 11.73
C ILE A 91 -16.19 -2.71 11.98
N ARG A 92 -15.44 -3.74 11.58
CA ARG A 92 -13.99 -3.75 11.66
C ARG A 92 -13.42 -2.72 10.67
N LEU A 93 -12.63 -1.79 11.17
CA LEU A 93 -11.81 -0.92 10.34
C LEU A 93 -10.41 -1.49 10.23
N ASN A 94 -10.04 -1.92 9.03
CA ASN A 94 -8.69 -2.37 8.70
C ASN A 94 -7.80 -1.13 8.55
N VAL A 95 -7.15 -0.73 9.63
CA VAL A 95 -6.18 0.37 9.63
C VAL A 95 -4.93 -0.07 8.88
N ALA A 96 -4.49 0.75 7.93
CA ALA A 96 -3.31 0.52 7.12
C ALA A 96 -2.02 0.33 7.95
N VAL A 97 -1.07 -0.44 7.44
CA VAL A 97 0.21 -0.70 8.12
C VAL A 97 1.10 0.54 8.11
N GLU A 98 1.09 1.26 7.00
CA GLU A 98 1.77 2.54 6.81
C GLU A 98 0.75 3.67 6.69
N GLN A 99 1.11 4.91 6.98
CA GLN A 99 0.20 6.05 6.91
C GLN A 99 0.79 7.10 5.96
N ASP A 100 -0.06 7.72 5.16
CA ASP A 100 0.30 8.81 4.24
C ASP A 100 -0.89 9.76 4.12
N ASP A 101 -0.67 11.03 4.44
CA ASP A 101 -1.71 12.04 4.40
C ASP A 101 -2.25 12.28 2.98
N LEU A 102 -1.48 11.94 1.95
CA LEU A 102 -1.82 12.06 0.55
C LEU A 102 -2.35 10.76 -0.07
N SER A 103 -2.64 9.73 0.76
CA SER A 103 -3.22 8.44 0.30
C SER A 103 -4.45 8.66 -0.61
N PHE A 104 -5.30 9.64 -0.26
CA PHE A 104 -6.44 10.04 -1.06
C PHE A 104 -6.57 11.56 -1.12
N LEU A 105 -6.82 12.10 -2.31
CA LEU A 105 -7.00 13.55 -2.52
C LEU A 105 -8.47 13.94 -2.80
N LYS A 106 -9.40 12.99 -2.83
CA LYS A 106 -10.81 13.25 -3.15
C LYS A 106 -11.71 12.30 -2.39
N LEU A 107 -12.90 12.76 -2.00
CA LEU A 107 -13.98 11.89 -1.54
C LEU A 107 -14.77 11.39 -2.75
N THR A 108 -14.75 10.08 -2.99
CA THR A 108 -15.47 9.45 -4.09
C THR A 108 -16.39 8.38 -3.54
N VAL A 109 -17.70 8.63 -3.56
CA VAL A 109 -18.72 7.61 -3.27
C VAL A 109 -19.49 7.32 -4.55
N LYS A 110 -19.43 6.08 -5.02
CA LYS A 110 -20.01 5.66 -6.31
C LYS A 110 -20.96 4.50 -6.12
N VAL A 111 -22.13 4.60 -6.75
CA VAL A 111 -23.04 3.46 -6.90
C VAL A 111 -22.47 2.52 -7.95
N ARG A 112 -22.52 1.22 -7.66
CA ARG A 112 -22.07 0.12 -8.51
C ARG A 112 -23.10 -1.01 -8.46
N ASN A 113 -23.06 -1.88 -9.47
CA ASN A 113 -23.87 -3.10 -9.45
C ASN A 113 -23.40 -4.06 -8.35
N LYS A 114 -22.09 -4.12 -8.15
CA LYS A 114 -21.42 -4.90 -7.10
C LYS A 114 -20.33 -4.10 -6.41
N ILE A 115 -20.10 -4.33 -5.13
CA ILE A 115 -19.02 -3.70 -4.35
C ILE A 115 -17.64 -4.31 -4.64
N VAL A 116 -17.63 -5.52 -5.24
CA VAL A 116 -16.47 -6.18 -5.83
C VAL A 116 -16.86 -6.80 -7.17
N ALA A 117 -16.04 -6.63 -8.20
CA ALA A 117 -16.36 -7.08 -9.55
C ALA A 117 -16.03 -8.57 -9.76
N ASP A 118 -16.83 -9.45 -9.14
CA ASP A 118 -16.60 -10.91 -9.08
C ASP A 118 -16.97 -11.71 -10.34
N GLY A 119 -17.83 -11.17 -11.22
CA GLY A 119 -18.29 -11.89 -12.41
C GLY A 119 -19.25 -13.05 -12.13
N LEU A 120 -19.74 -13.17 -10.90
CA LEU A 120 -20.64 -14.24 -10.47
C LEU A 120 -22.11 -13.82 -10.63
N ASP A 121 -22.99 -14.81 -10.82
CA ASP A 121 -24.43 -14.63 -10.68
C ASP A 121 -24.87 -15.02 -9.27
N ASP A 122 -25.11 -14.01 -8.42
CA ASP A 122 -25.49 -14.21 -7.02
C ASP A 122 -26.87 -14.89 -6.86
N ALA A 123 -27.69 -14.96 -7.91
CA ALA A 123 -28.95 -15.70 -7.86
C ALA A 123 -28.76 -17.22 -7.90
N THR A 124 -27.57 -17.70 -8.28
CA THR A 124 -27.29 -19.12 -8.47
C THR A 124 -26.82 -19.83 -7.18
N PHE A 125 -26.39 -19.09 -6.16
CA PHE A 125 -25.89 -19.65 -4.91
C PHE A 125 -26.06 -18.71 -3.71
N ASP A 126 -25.99 -19.28 -2.51
CA ASP A 126 -26.07 -18.50 -1.28
C ASP A 126 -24.71 -17.85 -0.95
N VAL A 127 -24.60 -16.54 -1.21
CA VAL A 127 -23.41 -15.72 -0.91
C VAL A 127 -23.12 -15.58 0.58
N THR A 128 -24.05 -15.97 1.46
CA THR A 128 -23.86 -15.95 2.92
C THR A 128 -23.24 -17.23 3.45
N ASN A 129 -23.26 -18.32 2.67
CA ASN A 129 -22.65 -19.59 3.00
C ASN A 129 -21.12 -19.54 2.82
N LYS A 130 -20.44 -18.81 3.69
CA LYS A 130 -19.01 -18.51 3.60
C LYS A 130 -18.13 -19.62 4.16
N GLY A 131 -16.85 -19.55 3.84
CA GLY A 131 -15.80 -20.37 4.46
C GLY A 131 -15.54 -19.99 5.91
N ILE A 132 -14.73 -20.78 6.59
CA ILE A 132 -14.33 -20.54 7.99
C ILE A 132 -13.23 -19.47 8.01
N HIS A 133 -13.44 -18.41 8.79
CA HIS A 133 -12.43 -17.38 9.02
C HIS A 133 -11.38 -17.85 10.02
N LEU A 134 -10.11 -17.63 9.69
CA LEU A 134 -8.97 -17.94 10.55
C LEU A 134 -8.23 -16.65 10.90
N ASN A 135 -7.88 -16.50 12.18
CA ASN A 135 -6.94 -15.45 12.61
C ASN A 135 -5.51 -15.76 12.13
N ALA A 136 -4.56 -14.85 12.34
CA ALA A 136 -3.19 -14.99 11.84
C ALA A 136 -2.46 -16.23 12.40
N LYS A 137 -2.70 -16.57 13.67
CA LYS A 137 -2.10 -17.74 14.31
C LYS A 137 -2.67 -19.03 13.73
N GLU A 138 -3.99 -19.16 13.67
CA GLU A 138 -4.68 -20.32 13.08
C GLU A 138 -4.32 -20.49 11.60
N PHE A 139 -4.22 -19.38 10.87
CA PHE A 139 -3.79 -19.36 9.48
C PHE A 139 -2.37 -19.91 9.33
N ASN A 140 -1.42 -19.41 10.14
CA ASN A 140 -0.03 -19.90 10.15
C ASN A 140 0.06 -21.38 10.54
N GLU A 141 -0.74 -21.83 11.50
CA GLU A 141 -0.79 -23.24 11.91
C GLU A 141 -1.31 -24.11 10.76
N MET A 142 -2.37 -23.67 10.07
CA MET A 142 -2.96 -24.38 8.94
C MET A 142 -1.99 -24.52 7.77
N LEU A 143 -1.10 -23.55 7.54
CA LEU A 143 -0.07 -23.65 6.48
C LEU A 143 0.91 -24.83 6.66
N ASN A 144 0.98 -25.45 7.84
CA ASN A 144 1.83 -26.63 8.06
C ASN A 144 1.16 -27.95 7.63
N ASP A 145 -0.12 -27.92 7.28
CA ASP A 145 -0.87 -29.09 6.85
C ASP A 145 -0.59 -29.41 5.37
N PRO A 146 -0.10 -30.63 5.03
CA PRO A 146 0.20 -31.01 3.65
C PRO A 146 -1.03 -31.12 2.73
N ASP A 147 -2.25 -31.12 3.29
CA ASP A 147 -3.50 -31.13 2.53
C ASP A 147 -4.06 -29.73 2.26
N VAL A 148 -3.36 -28.68 2.69
CA VAL A 148 -3.74 -27.30 2.40
C VAL A 148 -3.28 -26.88 1.01
N VAL A 149 -4.20 -26.25 0.29
CA VAL A 149 -3.94 -25.53 -0.95
C VAL A 149 -4.21 -24.06 -0.67
N LEU A 150 -3.13 -23.29 -0.60
CA LEU A 150 -3.18 -21.85 -0.38
C LEU A 150 -3.35 -21.11 -1.70
N VAL A 151 -4.34 -20.23 -1.81
CA VAL A 151 -4.64 -19.49 -3.03
C VAL A 151 -4.71 -17.99 -2.76
N ASP A 152 -3.97 -17.22 -3.56
CA ASP A 152 -4.04 -15.77 -3.61
C ASP A 152 -5.16 -15.32 -4.57
N PHE A 153 -6.23 -14.72 -4.04
CA PHE A 153 -7.31 -14.18 -4.87
C PHE A 153 -7.08 -12.74 -5.34
N ARG A 154 -5.84 -12.27 -5.23
CA ARG A 154 -5.44 -10.97 -5.77
C ARG A 154 -5.10 -11.04 -7.25
N ASN A 155 -5.05 -9.88 -7.91
CA ASN A 155 -4.64 -9.80 -9.30
C ASN A 155 -3.11 -10.00 -9.38
N HIS A 156 -2.60 -10.38 -10.56
CA HIS A 156 -1.19 -10.73 -10.72
C HIS A 156 -0.22 -9.60 -10.28
N TYR A 157 -0.53 -8.33 -10.57
CA TYR A 157 0.32 -7.20 -10.18
C TYR A 157 0.36 -6.97 -8.65
N GLU A 158 -0.57 -7.54 -7.90
CA GLU A 158 -0.55 -7.48 -6.43
C GLU A 158 0.34 -8.58 -5.85
N SER A 159 0.31 -9.78 -6.44
CA SER A 159 1.07 -10.94 -5.99
C SER A 159 2.53 -10.94 -6.46
N GLU A 160 2.84 -10.21 -7.54
CA GLU A 160 4.22 -10.11 -8.06
C GLU A 160 5.17 -9.40 -7.09
N VAL A 161 4.66 -8.50 -6.22
CA VAL A 161 5.47 -7.73 -5.24
C VAL A 161 5.44 -8.28 -3.82
N GLY A 162 4.50 -9.16 -3.51
CA GLY A 162 4.45 -9.85 -2.23
C GLY A 162 3.31 -10.84 -2.19
N HIS A 163 3.50 -11.97 -1.53
CA HIS A 163 2.51 -13.03 -1.37
C HIS A 163 2.90 -13.95 -0.20
N PHE A 164 1.99 -14.83 0.23
CA PHE A 164 2.33 -15.88 1.18
C PHE A 164 3.17 -16.98 0.53
N THR A 165 4.26 -17.39 1.19
CA THR A 165 5.11 -18.47 0.67
C THR A 165 4.30 -19.74 0.43
N GLY A 166 4.43 -20.33 -0.76
CA GLY A 166 3.69 -21.54 -1.17
C GLY A 166 2.25 -21.28 -1.65
N ALA A 167 1.80 -20.03 -1.77
CA ALA A 167 0.52 -19.71 -2.38
C ALA A 167 0.52 -19.96 -3.89
N ILE A 168 -0.55 -20.54 -4.41
CA ILE A 168 -0.89 -20.46 -5.83
C ILE A 168 -1.24 -19.01 -6.13
N THR A 169 -0.55 -18.41 -7.11
CA THR A 169 -0.78 -17.02 -7.54
C THR A 169 -1.29 -16.99 -8.98
N PRO A 170 -2.62 -17.01 -9.22
CA PRO A 170 -3.18 -17.00 -10.57
C PRO A 170 -2.67 -15.81 -11.39
N ASP A 171 -2.19 -16.07 -12.60
CA ASP A 171 -1.69 -15.02 -13.50
C ASP A 171 -2.82 -14.29 -14.23
N VAL A 172 -3.73 -13.69 -13.46
CA VAL A 172 -4.94 -13.01 -13.97
C VAL A 172 -4.88 -11.50 -13.83
N ASP A 173 -5.56 -10.79 -14.73
CA ASP A 173 -5.67 -9.33 -14.65
C ASP A 173 -6.79 -8.92 -13.67
N THR A 174 -7.79 -9.79 -13.50
CA THR A 174 -8.97 -9.51 -12.69
C THR A 174 -9.40 -10.68 -11.79
N PHE A 175 -9.97 -10.37 -10.63
CA PHE A 175 -10.50 -11.35 -9.69
C PHE A 175 -11.51 -12.32 -10.32
N ARG A 176 -12.39 -11.85 -11.21
CA ARG A 176 -13.39 -12.71 -11.89
C ARG A 176 -12.76 -13.82 -12.74
N GLU A 177 -11.57 -13.60 -13.29
CA GLU A 177 -10.84 -14.61 -14.08
C GLU A 177 -10.26 -15.70 -13.17
N SER A 178 -9.88 -15.37 -11.93
CA SER A 178 -9.28 -16.35 -11.00
C SER A 178 -10.24 -17.47 -10.59
N LEU A 179 -11.54 -17.17 -10.44
CA LEU A 179 -12.53 -18.11 -9.91
C LEU A 179 -12.68 -19.38 -10.78
N PRO A 180 -12.97 -19.30 -12.10
CA PRO A 180 -13.07 -20.49 -12.94
C PRO A 180 -11.74 -21.25 -13.06
N ILE A 181 -10.61 -20.53 -13.14
CA ILE A 181 -9.26 -21.15 -13.26
C ILE A 181 -8.97 -22.03 -12.04
N ILE A 182 -9.16 -21.49 -10.83
CA ILE A 182 -8.91 -22.24 -9.59
C ILE A 182 -9.92 -23.39 -9.42
N ASN A 183 -11.18 -23.19 -9.80
CA ASN A 183 -12.20 -24.24 -9.74
C ASN A 183 -11.84 -25.43 -10.65
N GLU A 184 -11.36 -25.15 -11.87
CA GLU A 184 -10.90 -26.19 -12.80
C GLU A 184 -9.62 -26.88 -12.29
N GLN A 185 -8.65 -26.11 -11.80
CA GLN A 185 -7.39 -26.66 -11.27
C GLN A 185 -7.60 -27.60 -10.08
N LEU A 186 -8.59 -27.30 -9.22
CA LEU A 186 -8.85 -28.04 -7.99
C LEU A 186 -10.08 -28.93 -8.07
N GLN A 187 -10.61 -29.18 -9.28
CA GLN A 187 -11.89 -29.88 -9.46
C GLN A 187 -11.88 -31.32 -8.89
N ASP A 188 -10.74 -32.00 -8.98
CA ASP A 188 -10.53 -33.37 -8.47
C ASP A 188 -10.12 -33.39 -6.99
N HIS A 189 -10.05 -32.22 -6.34
CA HIS A 189 -9.54 -32.04 -4.99
C HIS A 189 -10.55 -31.45 -4.00
N LYS A 190 -11.83 -31.42 -4.39
CA LYS A 190 -12.90 -30.75 -3.65
C LYS A 190 -13.15 -31.31 -2.25
N GLN A 191 -12.93 -32.61 -2.06
CA GLN A 191 -13.23 -33.32 -0.81
C GLN A 191 -11.97 -33.64 0.02
N ASN A 192 -10.81 -33.82 -0.63
CA ASN A 192 -9.60 -34.30 0.02
C ASN A 192 -8.57 -33.21 0.33
N LYS A 193 -8.75 -31.98 -0.18
CA LYS A 193 -7.87 -30.84 0.12
C LYS A 193 -8.62 -29.74 0.87
N LYS A 194 -7.86 -28.95 1.62
CA LYS A 194 -8.33 -27.78 2.36
C LYS A 194 -7.98 -26.53 1.56
N LEU A 195 -8.98 -25.87 1.00
CA LEU A 195 -8.79 -24.62 0.26
C LEU A 195 -8.65 -23.46 1.25
N LEU A 196 -7.44 -22.90 1.35
CA LEU A 196 -7.13 -21.75 2.19
C LEU A 196 -6.92 -20.52 1.31
N MET A 197 -7.59 -19.42 1.64
CA MET A 197 -7.66 -18.25 0.75
C MET A 197 -7.34 -16.95 1.46
N TYR A 198 -6.78 -16.01 0.72
CA TYR A 198 -6.56 -14.66 1.22
C TYR A 198 -6.65 -13.62 0.10
N CYS A 199 -6.80 -12.36 0.52
CA CYS A 199 -6.60 -11.19 -0.30
C CYS A 199 -6.17 -10.01 0.60
N THR A 200 -6.09 -8.79 0.05
CA THR A 200 -5.63 -7.60 0.79
C THR A 200 -6.39 -7.34 2.08
N GLY A 201 -7.73 -7.33 2.01
CA GLY A 201 -8.59 -6.90 3.13
C GLY A 201 -9.79 -7.81 3.42
N GLY A 202 -9.88 -8.98 2.79
CA GLY A 202 -10.93 -10.00 3.05
C GLY A 202 -12.09 -10.04 2.03
N ILE A 203 -12.52 -8.90 1.48
CA ILE A 203 -13.76 -8.80 0.67
C ILE A 203 -13.87 -9.80 -0.49
N ARG A 204 -12.76 -10.09 -1.22
CA ARG A 204 -12.78 -11.06 -2.34
C ARG A 204 -13.01 -12.49 -1.85
N CYS A 205 -12.43 -12.85 -0.71
CA CYS A 205 -12.53 -14.18 -0.12
C CYS A 205 -13.95 -14.49 0.34
N GLU A 206 -14.73 -13.48 0.74
CA GLU A 206 -16.14 -13.66 1.10
C GLU A 206 -16.95 -14.25 -0.05
N LYS A 207 -16.82 -13.68 -1.25
CA LYS A 207 -17.48 -14.19 -2.46
C LYS A 207 -16.85 -15.48 -2.97
N ALA A 208 -15.53 -15.55 -3.00
CA ALA A 208 -14.80 -16.74 -3.45
C ALA A 208 -15.18 -17.96 -2.59
N SER A 209 -15.19 -17.83 -1.27
CA SER A 209 -15.49 -18.93 -0.35
C SER A 209 -16.90 -19.47 -0.52
N ALA A 210 -17.89 -18.59 -0.62
CA ALA A 210 -19.26 -19.01 -0.92
C ALA A 210 -19.38 -19.69 -2.29
N TYR A 211 -18.68 -19.18 -3.30
CA TYR A 211 -18.61 -19.80 -4.62
C TYR A 211 -18.00 -21.21 -4.56
N PHE A 212 -16.83 -21.40 -3.93
CA PHE A 212 -16.20 -22.73 -3.85
C PHE A 212 -17.02 -23.73 -3.05
N LYS A 213 -17.69 -23.31 -1.96
CA LYS A 213 -18.64 -24.18 -1.25
C LYS A 213 -19.80 -24.61 -2.16
N HIS A 214 -20.33 -23.68 -2.96
CA HIS A 214 -21.35 -24.01 -3.97
C HIS A 214 -20.83 -24.96 -5.06
N GLN A 215 -19.57 -24.84 -5.46
CA GLN A 215 -18.92 -25.77 -6.40
C GLN A 215 -18.63 -27.16 -5.79
N GLY A 216 -18.94 -27.38 -4.51
CA GLY A 216 -18.81 -28.67 -3.83
C GLY A 216 -17.52 -28.86 -3.05
N PHE A 217 -16.74 -27.80 -2.79
CA PHE A 217 -15.60 -27.86 -1.90
C PHE A 217 -16.07 -27.93 -0.44
N GLU A 218 -15.65 -28.98 0.28
CA GLU A 218 -16.10 -29.21 1.67
C GLU A 218 -15.32 -28.36 2.68
N ASN A 219 -14.01 -28.24 2.45
CA ASN A 219 -13.06 -27.64 3.38
C ASN A 219 -12.57 -26.29 2.86
N VAL A 220 -13.30 -25.22 3.15
CA VAL A 220 -13.01 -23.86 2.65
C VAL A 220 -12.73 -22.91 3.82
N PHE A 221 -11.53 -22.35 3.84
CA PHE A 221 -11.01 -21.47 4.88
C PHE A 221 -10.50 -20.15 4.29
N GLN A 222 -10.54 -19.08 5.07
CA GLN A 222 -10.09 -17.76 4.63
C GLN A 222 -9.44 -16.95 5.75
N LEU A 223 -8.47 -16.11 5.39
CA LEU A 223 -7.80 -15.20 6.31
C LEU A 223 -8.75 -14.08 6.76
N GLU A 224 -9.00 -13.98 8.06
CA GLU A 224 -9.84 -12.93 8.63
C GLU A 224 -9.18 -11.55 8.44
N GLY A 225 -9.91 -10.61 7.82
CA GLY A 225 -9.42 -9.24 7.58
C GLY A 225 -8.29 -9.13 6.55
N GLY A 226 -7.89 -10.24 5.91
CA GLY A 226 -6.86 -10.27 4.87
C GLY A 226 -5.44 -9.94 5.36
N ILE A 227 -4.55 -9.62 4.42
CA ILE A 227 -3.13 -9.36 4.68
C ILE A 227 -2.92 -8.20 5.67
N ILE A 228 -3.78 -7.17 5.63
CA ILE A 228 -3.68 -6.01 6.53
C ILE A 228 -3.87 -6.45 7.99
N GLU A 229 -4.95 -7.18 8.30
CA GLU A 229 -5.22 -7.67 9.66
C GLU A 229 -4.18 -8.70 10.10
N TYR A 230 -3.78 -9.61 9.20
CA TYR A 230 -2.72 -10.57 9.46
C TYR A 230 -1.44 -9.90 9.91
N THR A 231 -1.00 -8.86 9.19
CA THR A 231 0.23 -8.12 9.52
C THR A 231 0.13 -7.46 10.88
N ARG A 232 -1.05 -6.92 11.22
CA ARG A 232 -1.31 -6.32 12.54
C ARG A 232 -1.19 -7.36 13.65
N GLN A 233 -1.83 -8.52 13.51
CA GLN A 233 -1.78 -9.60 14.50
C GLN A 233 -0.37 -10.17 14.64
N VAL A 234 0.33 -10.40 13.53
CA VAL A 234 1.73 -10.85 13.50
C VAL A 234 2.61 -9.92 14.33
N LYS A 235 2.50 -8.60 14.13
CA LYS A 235 3.27 -7.61 14.89
C LYS A 235 2.86 -7.55 16.36
N ALA A 236 1.55 -7.56 16.64
CA ALA A 236 1.02 -7.43 18.00
C ALA A 236 1.34 -8.67 18.87
N GLU A 237 1.32 -9.86 18.29
CA GLU A 237 1.51 -11.13 18.98
C GLU A 237 2.93 -11.70 18.83
N GLY A 238 3.80 -11.05 18.04
CA GLY A 238 5.16 -11.51 17.79
C GLY A 238 5.25 -12.82 17.02
N LEU A 239 4.31 -13.06 16.09
CA LEU A 239 4.30 -14.25 15.24
C LEU A 239 5.33 -14.14 14.13
N GLU A 240 5.70 -15.27 13.53
CA GLU A 240 6.48 -15.28 12.29
C GLU A 240 5.57 -14.94 11.10
N SER A 241 5.93 -13.94 10.30
CA SER A 241 5.23 -13.66 9.05
C SER A 241 5.53 -14.75 8.02
N LYS A 242 4.48 -15.36 7.47
CA LYS A 242 4.54 -16.25 6.30
C LYS A 242 4.27 -15.51 4.98
N PHE A 243 3.89 -14.23 5.07
CA PHE A 243 3.83 -13.31 3.93
C PHE A 243 5.22 -12.73 3.69
N ILE A 244 5.65 -12.70 2.43
CA ILE A 244 6.91 -12.09 1.98
C ILE A 244 6.63 -10.91 1.04
N GLY A 245 7.39 -9.83 1.19
CA GLY A 245 7.39 -8.67 0.31
C GLY A 245 6.42 -7.56 0.69
N LYS A 246 5.84 -6.93 -0.34
CA LYS A 246 4.97 -5.76 -0.24
C LYS A 246 3.50 -6.13 -0.47
N ASN A 247 2.60 -5.60 0.34
CA ASN A 247 1.17 -5.72 0.09
C ASN A 247 0.70 -4.55 -0.78
N PHE A 248 0.23 -4.81 -1.98
CA PHE A 248 -0.35 -3.76 -2.84
C PHE A 248 -1.63 -3.16 -2.24
N VAL A 249 -1.73 -1.83 -2.22
CA VAL A 249 -2.93 -1.09 -1.75
C VAL A 249 -3.48 -0.17 -2.84
N PHE A 250 -4.79 0.06 -2.82
CA PHE A 250 -5.54 0.72 -3.89
C PHE A 250 -5.68 2.24 -3.70
N ASP A 251 -4.59 2.86 -3.28
CA ASP A 251 -4.47 4.30 -3.02
C ASP A 251 -3.12 4.81 -3.55
N HIS A 252 -2.78 6.08 -3.28
CA HIS A 252 -1.58 6.68 -3.85
C HIS A 252 -0.26 6.05 -3.38
N ARG A 253 -0.26 5.28 -2.28
CA ARG A 253 0.95 4.61 -1.77
C ARG A 253 1.36 3.41 -2.64
N LEU A 254 0.40 2.83 -3.37
CA LEU A 254 0.59 1.66 -4.25
C LEU A 254 1.17 0.41 -3.58
N GLY A 255 1.25 0.41 -2.25
CA GLY A 255 1.49 -0.75 -1.41
C GLY A 255 2.24 -0.39 -0.13
N GLU A 256 2.28 -1.33 0.80
CA GLU A 256 2.82 -1.17 2.15
C GLU A 256 3.81 -2.31 2.40
N ARG A 257 4.96 -2.00 3.01
CA ARG A 257 6.00 -2.98 3.28
C ARG A 257 5.55 -3.91 4.42
N ILE A 258 5.49 -5.21 4.15
CA ILE A 258 5.17 -6.22 5.16
C ILE A 258 6.45 -6.86 5.70
N THR A 259 7.32 -7.30 4.79
CA THR A 259 8.69 -7.79 5.10
C THR A 259 9.70 -7.17 4.14
N ASP A 260 10.99 -7.22 4.48
CA ASP A 260 12.08 -6.62 3.69
C ASP A 260 12.38 -7.35 2.38
N ASP A 261 11.73 -8.47 2.12
CA ASP A 261 11.93 -9.25 0.91
C ASP A 261 11.56 -8.42 -0.33
N ILE A 262 12.47 -8.40 -1.31
CA ILE A 262 12.18 -7.85 -2.64
C ILE A 262 12.11 -9.04 -3.59
N ILE A 263 10.89 -9.44 -3.93
CA ILE A 263 10.62 -10.64 -4.75
C ILE A 263 10.31 -10.31 -6.22
N ALA A 264 10.19 -9.03 -6.53
CA ALA A 264 9.89 -8.49 -7.85
C ALA A 264 11.14 -7.91 -8.53
N ASN A 265 10.99 -7.60 -9.81
CA ASN A 265 12.03 -7.02 -10.64
C ASN A 265 11.48 -5.85 -11.44
N CYS A 266 12.32 -4.84 -11.69
CA CYS A 266 12.06 -3.77 -12.62
C CYS A 266 11.67 -4.34 -13.98
N HIS A 267 10.49 -3.99 -14.48
CA HIS A 267 9.97 -4.51 -15.75
C HIS A 267 10.76 -3.99 -16.97
N GLN A 268 11.62 -2.98 -16.79
CA GLN A 268 12.43 -2.38 -17.87
C GLN A 268 13.88 -2.89 -17.93
N CYS A 269 14.52 -3.15 -16.78
CA CYS A 269 15.94 -3.54 -16.71
C CYS A 269 16.21 -4.84 -15.95
N GLY A 270 15.20 -5.44 -15.30
CA GLY A 270 15.33 -6.70 -14.56
C GLY A 270 15.97 -6.60 -13.18
N LYS A 271 16.45 -5.43 -12.76
CA LYS A 271 17.02 -5.24 -11.41
C LYS A 271 15.97 -5.51 -10.32
N PRO A 272 16.34 -6.11 -9.18
CA PRO A 272 15.41 -6.29 -8.06
C PRO A 272 14.83 -4.95 -7.58
N CYS A 273 13.51 -4.81 -7.67
CA CYS A 273 12.74 -3.72 -7.07
C CYS A 273 11.25 -4.09 -7.12
N ASP A 274 10.44 -3.44 -6.30
CA ASP A 274 9.00 -3.69 -6.16
C ASP A 274 8.19 -2.38 -6.06
N THR A 275 8.75 -1.30 -6.60
CA THR A 275 8.10 0.00 -6.69
C THR A 275 7.15 0.01 -7.89
N HIS A 276 5.85 -0.11 -7.62
CA HIS A 276 4.82 0.16 -8.61
C HIS A 276 4.72 1.65 -8.91
N VAL A 277 4.63 1.98 -10.19
CA VAL A 277 4.40 3.33 -10.70
C VAL A 277 3.35 3.29 -11.81
N ASN A 278 2.60 4.37 -11.96
CA ASN A 278 1.82 4.59 -13.17
C ASN A 278 2.69 5.33 -14.19
N CYS A 279 2.61 4.94 -15.46
CA CYS A 279 3.27 5.66 -16.54
C CYS A 279 2.90 7.14 -16.50
N ALA A 280 3.92 8.01 -16.48
CA ALA A 280 3.77 9.46 -16.41
C ALA A 280 3.00 10.05 -17.61
N ASN A 281 2.92 9.32 -18.72
CA ASN A 281 2.05 9.67 -19.83
C ASN A 281 0.57 9.47 -19.43
N GLU A 282 -0.14 10.59 -19.25
CA GLU A 282 -1.59 10.67 -18.99
C GLU A 282 -2.47 9.98 -20.05
N GLY A 283 -1.95 9.73 -21.25
CA GLY A 283 -2.63 8.94 -22.27
C GLY A 283 -2.42 7.42 -22.13
N CYS A 284 -1.60 6.97 -21.18
CA CYS A 284 -1.20 5.58 -20.99
C CYS A 284 -1.73 4.99 -19.68
N HIS A 285 -1.34 5.57 -18.54
CA HIS A 285 -1.68 5.09 -17.19
C HIS A 285 -1.37 3.61 -16.92
N LEU A 286 -0.43 3.00 -17.65
CA LEU A 286 0.01 1.63 -17.38
C LEU A 286 0.64 1.57 -15.98
N LEU A 287 0.17 0.68 -15.13
CA LEU A 287 0.82 0.35 -13.86
C LEU A 287 1.91 -0.70 -14.12
N PHE A 288 3.13 -0.47 -13.67
CA PHE A 288 4.27 -1.37 -13.84
C PHE A 288 5.31 -1.17 -12.73
N ILE A 289 6.32 -2.04 -12.65
CA ILE A 289 7.40 -1.93 -11.67
C ILE A 289 8.61 -1.25 -12.30
N GLN A 290 9.11 -0.19 -11.65
CA GLN A 290 10.24 0.61 -12.12
C GLN A 290 11.22 0.87 -10.98
N CYS A 291 12.51 0.65 -11.21
CA CYS A 291 13.56 1.07 -10.26
C CYS A 291 13.91 2.55 -10.45
N ASP A 292 14.53 3.17 -9.44
CA ASP A 292 14.87 4.59 -9.43
C ASP A 292 15.71 5.02 -10.65
N GLU A 293 16.71 4.22 -11.02
CA GLU A 293 17.54 4.50 -12.22
C GLU A 293 16.71 4.53 -13.51
N CYS A 294 15.79 3.58 -13.68
CA CYS A 294 14.91 3.56 -14.85
C CYS A 294 13.87 4.68 -14.78
N HIS A 295 13.41 5.03 -13.58
CA HIS A 295 12.50 6.14 -13.37
C HIS A 295 13.15 7.47 -13.80
N GLU A 296 14.40 7.72 -13.41
CA GLU A 296 15.17 8.88 -13.85
C GLU A 296 15.39 8.88 -15.36
N GLN A 297 15.83 7.76 -15.94
CA GLN A 297 16.11 7.66 -17.38
C GLN A 297 14.85 7.79 -18.26
N MET A 298 13.74 7.20 -17.81
CA MET A 298 12.50 7.14 -18.56
C MET A 298 11.48 8.19 -18.12
N HIS A 299 11.84 9.08 -17.18
CA HIS A 299 10.94 10.10 -16.62
C HIS A 299 9.60 9.51 -16.15
N GLY A 300 9.64 8.35 -15.50
CA GLY A 300 8.43 7.63 -15.07
C GLY A 300 7.60 6.98 -16.19
N CYS A 301 8.09 6.95 -17.43
CA CYS A 301 7.37 6.35 -18.56
C CYS A 301 7.70 4.85 -18.73
N CYS A 302 6.69 4.10 -19.19
CA CYS A 302 6.83 2.66 -19.44
C CYS A 302 7.59 2.33 -20.74
N SER A 303 7.63 3.25 -21.71
CA SER A 303 8.20 3.05 -23.04
C SER A 303 8.80 4.33 -23.61
N ASN A 304 9.65 4.20 -24.64
CA ASN A 304 10.21 5.35 -25.37
C ASN A 304 9.11 6.19 -26.03
N GLU A 305 8.07 5.56 -26.59
CA GLU A 305 6.92 6.28 -27.15
C GLU A 305 6.22 7.15 -26.08
N CYS A 306 6.05 6.63 -24.86
CA CYS A 306 5.48 7.42 -23.78
C CYS A 306 6.43 8.54 -23.32
N LEU A 307 7.75 8.28 -23.31
CA LEU A 307 8.76 9.29 -23.02
C LEU A 307 8.70 10.42 -24.06
N ASP A 308 8.65 10.11 -25.35
CA ASP A 308 8.56 11.10 -26.43
C ASP A 308 7.29 11.96 -26.30
N ILE A 309 6.14 11.33 -26.00
CA ILE A 309 4.87 12.05 -25.84
C ILE A 309 4.93 13.06 -24.69
N ILE A 310 5.48 12.72 -23.53
CA ILE A 310 5.50 13.64 -22.38
C ILE A 310 6.43 14.84 -22.59
N GLN A 311 7.35 14.78 -23.57
CA GLN A 311 8.22 15.90 -23.94
C GLN A 311 7.55 16.90 -24.89
N LEU A 312 6.40 16.55 -25.49
CA LEU A 312 5.66 17.45 -26.36
C LEU A 312 4.96 18.56 -25.57
N PRO A 313 4.63 19.71 -26.17
CA PRO A 313 3.79 20.72 -25.55
C PRO A 313 2.45 20.14 -25.06
N ILE A 314 1.95 20.63 -23.92
CA ILE A 314 0.71 20.13 -23.27
C ILE A 314 -0.48 20.09 -24.24
N GLU A 315 -0.60 21.07 -25.15
CA GLU A 315 -1.68 21.10 -26.13
C GLU A 315 -1.58 19.97 -27.16
N GLU A 316 -0.38 19.59 -27.58
CA GLU A 316 -0.15 18.44 -28.47
C GLU A 316 -0.43 17.12 -27.74
N GLN A 317 0.02 17.00 -26.48
CA GLN A 317 -0.31 15.84 -25.65
C GLN A 317 -1.83 15.66 -25.51
N LYS A 318 -2.57 16.76 -25.30
CA LYS A 318 -4.04 16.78 -25.25
C LYS A 318 -4.66 16.31 -26.56
N VAL A 319 -4.12 16.74 -27.71
CA VAL A 319 -4.59 16.29 -29.03
C VAL A 319 -4.35 14.80 -29.21
N ILE A 320 -3.16 14.30 -28.87
CA ILE A 320 -2.80 12.88 -29.00
C ILE A 320 -3.72 11.99 -28.15
N ARG A 321 -4.00 12.37 -26.91
CA ARG A 321 -4.88 11.57 -26.02
C ARG A 321 -6.36 11.75 -26.33
N LYS A 322 -6.76 12.73 -27.12
CA LYS A 322 -8.18 13.00 -27.42
C LYS A 322 -8.78 11.83 -28.19
N GLY A 323 -9.86 11.26 -27.66
CA GLY A 323 -10.58 10.16 -28.30
C GLY A 323 -9.95 8.77 -28.11
N LEU A 324 -8.77 8.67 -27.50
CA LEU A 324 -8.17 7.39 -27.13
C LEU A 324 -8.81 6.87 -25.83
N GLN A 325 -9.73 5.91 -25.95
CA GLN A 325 -10.15 5.09 -24.81
C GLN A 325 -9.24 3.87 -24.72
N LYS A 326 -8.13 3.95 -23.98
CA LYS A 326 -7.28 2.78 -23.69
C LYS A 326 -7.93 1.90 -22.61
N GLY A 327 -9.13 1.38 -22.90
CA GLY A 327 -9.87 0.49 -22.01
C GLY A 327 -9.08 -0.76 -21.63
N ASN A 328 -8.17 -1.23 -22.50
CA ASN A 328 -7.41 -2.48 -22.29
C ASN A 328 -6.09 -2.30 -21.51
N LEU A 329 -5.43 -1.13 -21.52
CA LEU A 329 -4.19 -0.95 -20.75
C LEU A 329 -4.43 -0.78 -19.24
N ILE A 330 -5.65 -0.42 -18.85
CA ILE A 330 -6.08 -0.39 -17.45
C ILE A 330 -6.07 -1.80 -16.84
N PHE A 331 -6.24 -2.85 -17.66
CA PHE A 331 -6.27 -4.25 -17.23
C PHE A 331 -4.92 -4.97 -17.40
N LYS A 332 -4.13 -4.64 -18.44
CA LYS A 332 -2.79 -5.22 -18.69
C LYS A 332 -1.66 -4.63 -17.85
N LYS A 333 -1.91 -4.39 -16.55
CA LYS A 333 -0.88 -3.91 -15.61
C LYS A 333 0.34 -4.85 -15.68
N GLY A 334 1.56 -4.34 -15.71
CA GLY A 334 2.79 -5.15 -15.78
C GLY A 334 2.99 -6.03 -17.03
N LYS A 335 2.03 -6.11 -17.96
CA LYS A 335 2.03 -7.06 -19.09
C LYS A 335 2.11 -6.41 -20.48
N SER A 336 2.39 -5.11 -20.55
CA SER A 336 2.59 -4.43 -21.84
C SER A 336 3.77 -5.02 -22.62
N ASP A 337 3.68 -5.09 -23.94
CA ASP A 337 4.77 -5.58 -24.81
C ASP A 337 5.99 -4.64 -24.81
N ALA A 338 5.82 -3.41 -24.33
CA ALA A 338 6.93 -2.49 -24.10
C ALA A 338 7.82 -2.87 -22.89
N LEU A 339 7.33 -3.75 -22.01
CA LEU A 339 8.05 -4.19 -20.82
C LEU A 339 8.86 -5.45 -21.12
N LYS A 340 10.19 -5.35 -21.00
CA LYS A 340 11.14 -6.39 -21.41
C LYS A 340 11.28 -7.51 -20.39
N PHE A 341 11.16 -7.19 -19.11
CA PHE A 341 11.40 -8.12 -17.99
C PHE A 341 10.09 -8.40 -17.24
N LYS A 342 9.03 -8.71 -17.99
CA LYS A 342 7.80 -9.25 -17.41
C LYS A 342 8.01 -10.72 -17.06
N LYS A 343 7.71 -11.13 -15.82
CA LYS A 343 7.67 -12.56 -15.46
C LYS A 343 6.46 -13.18 -16.16
N GLU A 344 6.69 -14.11 -17.07
CA GLU A 344 5.65 -15.06 -17.46
C GLU A 344 5.53 -16.08 -16.33
N ARG A 345 4.49 -15.98 -15.49
CA ARG A 345 4.25 -16.95 -14.43
C ARG A 345 3.45 -18.11 -15.00
N ASN A 346 4.08 -19.28 -15.10
CA ASN A 346 3.38 -20.49 -15.45
C ASN A 346 2.66 -21.04 -14.21
N VAL A 347 1.36 -20.78 -14.12
CA VAL A 347 0.48 -21.22 -13.01
C VAL A 347 0.48 -22.75 -12.86
N PHE A 348 0.88 -23.50 -13.89
CA PHE A 348 0.92 -24.97 -13.88
C PHE A 348 2.17 -25.58 -13.23
N GLU A 349 3.28 -24.84 -13.11
CA GLU A 349 4.53 -25.37 -12.51
C GLU A 349 4.59 -25.18 -10.99
N GLU A 350 3.73 -24.32 -10.41
CA GLU A 350 3.77 -23.95 -8.98
C GLU A 350 2.90 -24.83 -8.06
N VAL A 351 2.18 -25.83 -8.60
CA VAL A 351 1.46 -26.83 -7.77
C VAL A 351 2.43 -27.96 -7.41
N ILE A 352 3.43 -27.64 -6.59
CA ILE A 352 4.15 -28.65 -5.83
C ILE A 352 3.70 -28.47 -4.38
N PRO A 353 3.17 -29.51 -3.70
CA PRO A 353 2.97 -29.44 -2.26
C PRO A 353 4.34 -29.19 -1.63
N VAL A 354 4.61 -27.93 -1.28
CA VAL A 354 5.89 -27.54 -0.73
C VAL A 354 5.92 -28.13 0.68
N LYS A 355 6.70 -29.20 0.88
CA LYS A 355 7.26 -29.47 2.20
C LYS A 355 8.00 -28.20 2.58
N VAL A 356 7.51 -27.47 3.58
CA VAL A 356 8.13 -26.26 4.12
C VAL A 356 9.58 -26.60 4.45
N ALA A 357 10.49 -26.30 3.53
CA ALA A 357 11.91 -26.45 3.76
C ALA A 357 12.31 -25.35 4.74
N ILE A 358 12.99 -25.74 5.81
CA ILE A 358 13.56 -24.84 6.81
C ILE A 358 14.50 -23.90 6.06
N VAL A 359 14.07 -22.64 5.87
CA VAL A 359 14.86 -21.61 5.21
C VAL A 359 16.06 -21.30 6.10
N THR A 360 17.24 -21.77 5.70
CA THR A 360 18.51 -21.46 6.35
C THR A 360 18.92 -20.00 6.09
N GLU A 361 19.13 -19.28 7.19
CA GLU A 361 19.87 -18.03 7.37
C GLU A 361 19.60 -16.88 6.37
N ILE A 362 18.57 -16.10 6.71
CA ILE A 362 18.33 -14.75 6.19
C ILE A 362 19.44 -13.81 6.70
N ARG A 363 20.16 -13.16 5.79
CA ARG A 363 20.99 -11.99 6.11
C ARG A 363 20.08 -10.85 6.59
N LYS A 364 19.95 -10.69 7.90
CA LYS A 364 19.34 -9.50 8.52
C LYS A 364 20.13 -8.26 8.09
N LYS A 365 19.52 -7.38 7.30
CA LYS A 365 20.00 -6.01 7.13
C LYS A 365 19.48 -5.23 8.33
N LYS A 366 20.37 -4.65 9.14
CA LYS A 366 19.99 -3.87 10.33
C LYS A 366 19.18 -2.63 9.90
N HIS A 367 18.02 -2.43 10.51
CA HIS A 367 17.19 -1.25 10.31
C HIS A 367 17.77 -0.04 11.05
N GLU A 368 17.77 1.10 10.37
CA GLU A 368 18.17 2.39 10.92
C GLU A 368 17.03 3.39 10.77
N ARG A 369 16.53 3.92 11.88
CA ARG A 369 15.47 4.92 11.91
C ARG A 369 16.08 6.33 11.93
N LYS A 370 15.68 7.18 10.96
CA LYS A 370 16.04 8.61 10.90
C LYS A 370 15.02 9.44 11.70
N ILE A 371 15.47 10.19 12.70
CA ILE A 371 14.62 11.07 13.51
C ILE A 371 15.03 12.51 13.24
N LEU A 372 14.14 13.36 12.75
CA LEU A 372 14.45 14.79 12.53
C LEU A 372 14.68 15.49 13.87
N VAL A 373 15.88 16.07 14.05
CA VAL A 373 16.28 16.69 15.32
C VAL A 373 16.52 18.20 15.21
N GLY A 374 16.84 18.72 14.02
CA GLY A 374 17.06 20.16 13.86
C GLY A 374 17.14 20.64 12.41
N HIS A 375 17.23 21.97 12.26
CA HIS A 375 17.31 22.65 10.98
C HIS A 375 18.58 23.50 10.87
N GLY A 376 19.14 23.60 9.66
CA GLY A 376 20.33 24.39 9.36
C GLY A 376 20.09 25.86 9.65
N ALA A 377 20.96 26.45 10.47
CA ALA A 377 20.85 27.85 10.89
C ALA A 377 21.96 28.73 10.29
N HIS A 378 23.20 28.25 10.23
CA HIS A 378 24.32 29.01 9.67
C HIS A 378 25.53 28.13 9.34
N TYR A 379 26.42 28.60 8.47
CA TYR A 379 27.72 27.97 8.22
C TYR A 379 28.87 28.97 8.30
N PHE A 380 29.82 28.75 9.21
CA PHE A 380 30.99 29.59 9.41
C PHE A 380 32.13 29.15 8.48
N THR A 381 32.20 29.77 7.31
CA THR A 381 33.10 29.37 6.21
C THR A 381 34.59 29.35 6.58
N LYS A 382 35.07 30.28 7.40
CA LYS A 382 36.49 30.34 7.81
C LYS A 382 36.89 29.25 8.82
N ALA A 383 35.93 28.75 9.60
CA ALA A 383 36.16 27.76 10.64
C ALA A 383 35.69 26.34 10.24
N SER A 384 35.02 26.22 9.09
CA SER A 384 34.34 24.99 8.66
C SER A 384 33.39 24.42 9.71
N VAL A 385 32.61 25.31 10.35
CA VAL A 385 31.67 24.95 11.42
C VAL A 385 30.23 25.17 10.94
N ALA A 386 29.41 24.13 11.05
CA ALA A 386 27.97 24.22 10.85
C ALA A 386 27.25 24.58 12.15
N GLN A 387 26.15 25.32 12.03
CA GLN A 387 25.23 25.63 13.11
C GLN A 387 23.85 25.09 12.78
N PHE A 388 23.24 24.37 13.72
CA PHE A 388 21.88 23.86 13.65
C PHE A 388 21.07 24.33 14.86
N THR A 389 19.78 24.57 14.67
CA THR A 389 18.81 24.78 15.75
C THR A 389 18.05 23.49 15.99
N ILE A 390 18.04 23.00 17.23
CA ILE A 390 17.37 21.76 17.63
C ILE A 390 15.89 22.02 17.90
N THR A 391 15.00 21.18 17.36
CA THR A 391 13.55 21.41 17.46
C THR A 391 12.81 20.33 18.24
N ASN A 392 13.17 19.05 18.07
CA ASN A 392 12.26 17.96 18.47
C ASN A 392 12.87 16.90 19.40
N SER A 393 14.20 16.75 19.48
CA SER A 393 14.81 15.64 20.23
C SER A 393 16.18 16.00 20.79
N GLU A 394 16.55 15.37 21.90
CA GLU A 394 17.87 15.51 22.52
C GLU A 394 18.95 14.86 21.64
N LEU A 395 20.10 15.53 21.51
CA LEU A 395 21.31 15.00 20.86
C LEU A 395 22.43 14.87 21.87
N LYS A 396 23.22 13.80 21.77
CA LYS A 396 24.36 13.52 22.64
C LYS A 396 25.65 13.33 21.86
N ALA A 397 26.79 13.60 22.51
CA ALA A 397 28.08 13.29 21.93
C ALA A 397 28.21 11.77 21.73
N GLY A 398 28.64 11.34 20.55
CA GLY A 398 28.68 9.94 20.12
C GLY A 398 27.45 9.46 19.36
N ASP A 399 26.40 10.28 19.21
CA ASP A 399 25.26 9.94 18.36
C ASP A 399 25.65 9.92 16.88
N GLU A 400 25.08 8.97 16.13
CA GLU A 400 25.19 8.95 14.66
C GLU A 400 24.14 9.88 14.07
N VAL A 401 24.58 10.85 13.28
CA VAL A 401 23.71 11.89 12.70
C VAL A 401 23.84 11.94 11.18
N LEU A 402 22.78 12.42 10.54
CA LEU A 402 22.69 12.62 9.10
C LEU A 402 22.29 14.07 8.82
N ILE A 403 23.07 14.77 8.00
CA ILE A 403 22.67 16.03 7.40
C ILE A 403 22.10 15.72 6.01
N ALA A 404 20.87 16.15 5.73
CA ALA A 404 20.27 15.97 4.43
C ALA A 404 19.65 17.27 3.91
N GLY A 405 19.93 17.60 2.64
CA GLY A 405 19.31 18.75 1.98
C GLY A 405 19.43 18.71 0.46
N PRO A 406 18.60 19.48 -0.27
CA PRO A 406 18.44 19.36 -1.72
C PRO A 406 19.72 19.55 -2.54
N SER A 407 20.64 20.39 -2.06
CA SER A 407 21.94 20.63 -2.71
C SER A 407 23.12 19.95 -2.02
N THR A 408 22.95 19.55 -0.76
CA THR A 408 24.03 19.01 0.09
C THR A 408 24.08 17.48 0.00
N GLY A 409 23.01 16.83 -0.47
CA GLY A 409 22.91 15.37 -0.50
C GLY A 409 22.66 14.80 0.90
N GLU A 410 23.03 13.54 1.11
CA GLU A 410 22.99 12.87 2.43
C GLU A 410 24.41 12.64 2.95
N GLU A 411 24.75 13.25 4.07
CA GLU A 411 26.08 13.16 4.70
C GLU A 411 25.97 12.64 6.13
N ARG A 412 26.64 11.51 6.41
CA ARG A 412 26.57 10.77 7.69
C ARG A 412 27.87 10.87 8.46
N PHE A 413 27.77 11.06 9.77
CA PHE A 413 28.93 11.07 10.66
C PHE A 413 28.51 10.89 12.12
N VAL A 414 29.49 10.58 12.97
CA VAL A 414 29.30 10.50 14.42
C VAL A 414 29.61 11.86 15.02
N LEU A 415 28.73 12.35 15.89
CA LEU A 415 28.87 13.65 16.53
C LEU A 415 29.86 13.57 17.71
N GLU A 416 31.16 13.57 17.43
CA GLU A 416 32.21 13.37 18.46
C GLU A 416 32.24 14.50 19.50
N ALA A 417 32.14 15.75 19.06
CA ALA A 417 32.11 16.92 19.93
C ALA A 417 31.34 18.05 19.25
N PHE A 418 30.52 18.75 20.03
CA PHE A 418 29.78 19.94 19.59
C PHE A 418 29.68 20.94 20.74
N LYS A 419 29.44 22.20 20.39
CA LYS A 419 29.16 23.26 21.36
C LYS A 419 27.68 23.58 21.36
N VAL A 420 27.12 23.81 22.53
CA VAL A 420 25.73 24.25 22.72
C VAL A 420 25.75 25.71 23.15
N ASN A 421 25.11 26.57 22.37
CA ASN A 421 25.07 28.02 22.59
C ASN A 421 26.46 28.64 22.83
N GLY A 422 27.49 28.08 22.17
CA GLY A 422 28.88 28.54 22.24
C GLY A 422 29.73 27.96 23.39
N LYS A 423 29.19 27.07 24.23
CA LYS A 423 29.92 26.39 25.31
C LYS A 423 30.06 24.90 25.02
N ASP A 424 31.13 24.28 25.50
CA ASP A 424 31.31 22.82 25.39
C ASP A 424 30.25 22.12 26.26
N ALA A 425 29.54 21.16 25.67
CA ALA A 425 28.49 20.40 26.32
C ALA A 425 28.36 19.03 25.66
N GLU A 426 27.92 18.03 26.43
CA GLU A 426 27.77 16.65 25.96
C GLU A 426 26.36 16.34 25.45
N THR A 427 25.39 17.23 25.72
CA THR A 427 23.98 17.07 25.36
C THR A 427 23.35 18.38 24.90
N ALA A 428 22.45 18.34 23.93
CA ALA A 428 21.64 19.47 23.45
C ALA A 428 20.14 19.14 23.51
N LYS A 429 19.31 20.14 23.85
CA LYS A 429 17.85 20.02 23.97
C LYS A 429 17.13 20.88 22.93
N ALA A 430 15.81 20.76 22.87
CA ALA A 430 15.00 21.63 22.01
C ALA A 430 15.29 23.12 22.30
N ASP A 431 15.28 23.92 21.24
CA ASP A 431 15.65 25.35 21.18
C ASP A 431 17.13 25.68 21.33
N ASP A 432 18.00 24.69 21.57
CA ASP A 432 19.44 24.92 21.58
C ASP A 432 20.02 25.12 20.18
N LYS A 433 21.04 25.99 20.10
CA LYS A 433 21.89 26.13 18.91
C LYS A 433 23.15 25.31 19.09
N ILE A 434 23.30 24.28 18.27
CA ILE A 434 24.51 23.46 18.27
C ILE A 434 25.46 23.90 17.16
N THR A 435 26.75 23.81 17.42
CA THR A 435 27.80 24.03 16.42
C THR A 435 28.86 22.94 16.45
N PHE A 436 29.21 22.41 15.29
CA PHE A 436 30.25 21.39 15.14
C PHE A 436 30.92 21.49 13.76
N ALA A 437 32.13 20.94 13.64
CA ALA A 437 32.90 21.00 12.40
C ALA A 437 32.33 20.03 11.35
N VAL A 438 32.22 20.49 10.11
CA VAL A 438 31.84 19.65 8.95
C VAL A 438 32.70 20.02 7.75
N PRO A 439 33.11 19.05 6.90
CA PRO A 439 34.00 19.30 5.76
C PRO A 439 33.28 19.91 4.55
N PHE A 440 31.96 20.10 4.61
CA PHE A 440 31.13 20.61 3.53
C PHE A 440 30.27 21.80 3.98
N ARG A 441 29.83 22.63 3.03
CA ARG A 441 29.02 23.81 3.32
C ARG A 441 27.55 23.44 3.45
N ILE A 442 26.94 23.71 4.60
CA ILE A 442 25.50 23.54 4.80
C ILE A 442 24.69 24.75 4.32
N ARG A 443 23.40 24.51 4.03
CA ARG A 443 22.37 25.50 3.70
C ARG A 443 21.32 25.59 4.80
N LEU A 444 20.53 26.67 4.79
CA LEU A 444 19.39 26.85 5.69
C LEU A 444 18.28 25.81 5.48
N SER A 445 18.18 25.26 4.26
CA SER A 445 17.26 24.19 3.92
C SER A 445 17.69 22.82 4.43
N ASP A 446 18.92 22.68 4.92
CA ASP A 446 19.45 21.39 5.35
C ASP A 446 18.84 20.99 6.69
N LYS A 447 18.52 19.71 6.83
CA LYS A 447 17.91 19.11 8.00
C LYS A 447 18.91 18.18 8.67
N LEU A 448 18.91 18.18 10.00
CA LEU A 448 19.73 17.30 10.82
C LEU A 448 18.85 16.18 11.39
N TYR A 449 19.27 14.94 11.20
CA TYR A 449 18.60 13.75 11.68
C TYR A 449 19.51 12.95 12.63
N LEU A 450 18.92 12.36 13.66
CA LEU A 450 19.53 11.35 14.52
C LEU A 450 19.23 9.96 13.95
N ILE A 451 20.25 9.11 13.83
CA ILE A 451 20.13 7.73 13.38
C ILE A 451 20.05 6.81 14.60
N LYS A 452 18.93 6.12 14.78
CA LYS A 452 18.80 5.06 15.79
C LYS A 452 18.87 3.69 15.11
N LYS A 453 19.79 2.85 15.58
CA LYS A 453 19.87 1.44 15.20
C LYS A 453 18.85 0.66 16.02
N GLU A 454 17.92 -0.01 15.36
CA GLU A 454 17.03 -0.97 16.02
C GLU A 454 17.75 -2.33 16.05
N ASN A 455 17.80 -2.97 17.22
CA ASN A 455 18.47 -4.27 17.43
C ASN A 455 17.65 -5.43 16.90
#